data_AF-A0A420ESG9-F1
#
_entry.id   AF-A0A420ESG9-F1
#
_cell.length_a   1.000
_cell.length_b   1.000
_cell.length_c   1.000
_cell.angle_alpha   90.00
_cell.angle_beta   90.00
_cell.angle_gamma   90.00
#
_symmetry.space_group_name_H-M   'P 1'
#
loop_
_entity.id
_entity.type
_entity.pdbx_description
1 polymer ?
#
loop_
_entity_poly.entity_id
_entity_poly.type
_entity_poly.pdbx_seq_one_letter_code
_entity_poly.pdbx_strand_id
1 'polypeptide(L)'
;MTASISITVLEVAEFASALRHHFGTAQTWRHGTPPAAPGVYVWATKGAVLYIGSAASLADRLAGYHGWITRYNPEERWEVSVIHMLKTHGANVCWLPTVDHPDALLLESRLIEWHRAKVGVAPVVVGWEAKRKSRRAAAEAWARNLWNDEQPPLGESQEDGHWPDIGRVA
;
A
#
# COMPACT_ATOMS: atom_id res chain seq x y z
N MET A 1 -8.32 -27.91 -12.37
CA MET A 1 -9.41 -26.92 -12.42
C MET A 1 -8.96 -25.71 -11.62
N THR A 2 -8.80 -24.56 -12.26
CA THR A 2 -8.47 -23.29 -11.59
C THR A 2 -9.78 -22.58 -11.26
N ALA A 3 -10.04 -22.36 -9.96
CA ALA A 3 -11.14 -21.52 -9.52
C ALA A 3 -10.72 -20.05 -9.64
N SER A 4 -11.51 -19.24 -10.36
CA SER A 4 -11.34 -17.79 -10.37
C SER A 4 -12.04 -17.21 -9.14
N ILE A 5 -11.28 -16.58 -8.25
CA ILE A 5 -11.81 -15.78 -7.15
C ILE A 5 -11.73 -14.31 -7.58
N SER A 6 -12.86 -13.63 -7.58
CA SER A 6 -12.93 -12.17 -7.79
C SER A 6 -13.32 -11.50 -6.48
N ILE A 7 -12.61 -10.43 -6.12
CA ILE A 7 -12.89 -9.61 -4.94
C ILE A 7 -13.44 -8.28 -5.44
N THR A 8 -14.66 -7.94 -5.02
CA THR A 8 -15.25 -6.63 -5.27
C THR A 8 -14.69 -5.61 -4.29
N VAL A 9 -14.29 -4.46 -4.80
CA VAL A 9 -13.78 -3.32 -4.01
C VAL A 9 -14.55 -2.07 -4.40
N LEU A 10 -14.66 -1.11 -3.47
CA LEU A 10 -15.30 0.18 -3.80
C LEU A 10 -14.39 1.07 -4.63
N GLU A 11 -15.00 1.92 -5.43
CA GLU A 11 -14.34 3.09 -5.98
C GLU A 11 -14.30 4.25 -4.97
N VAL A 12 -13.29 5.13 -5.09
CA VAL A 12 -13.13 6.33 -4.24
C VAL A 12 -14.39 7.21 -4.25
N ALA A 13 -15.09 7.29 -5.39
CA ALA A 13 -16.32 8.06 -5.54
C ALA A 13 -17.48 7.53 -4.68
N GLU A 14 -17.49 6.22 -4.39
CA GLU A 14 -18.54 5.57 -3.59
C GLU A 14 -18.47 5.91 -2.09
N PHE A 15 -17.42 6.61 -1.66
CA PHE A 15 -17.35 7.20 -0.32
C PHE A 15 -18.16 8.49 -0.17
N ALA A 16 -18.70 9.07 -1.24
CA ALA A 16 -19.40 10.36 -1.19
C ALA A 16 -20.52 10.42 -0.12
N SER A 17 -21.29 9.34 0.06
CA SER A 17 -22.35 9.27 1.07
C SER A 17 -21.79 9.27 2.50
N ALA A 18 -20.76 8.46 2.75
CA ALA A 18 -20.10 8.38 4.04
C ALA A 18 -19.44 9.73 4.42
N LEU A 19 -18.80 10.38 3.44
CA LEU A 19 -18.21 11.71 3.62
C LEU A 19 -19.27 12.77 3.94
N ARG A 20 -20.39 12.80 3.20
CA ARG A 20 -21.47 13.75 3.45
C ARG A 20 -22.05 13.59 4.85
N HIS A 21 -22.24 12.37 5.31
CA HIS A 21 -22.71 12.11 6.67
C HIS A 21 -21.69 12.49 7.75
N HIS A 22 -20.40 12.31 7.49
CA HIS A 22 -19.36 12.66 8.43
C HIS A 22 -19.19 14.18 8.56
N PHE A 23 -19.06 14.90 7.44
CA PHE A 23 -18.77 16.34 7.42
C PHE A 23 -20.02 17.23 7.39
N GLY A 24 -21.21 16.65 7.29
CA GLY A 24 -22.47 17.37 7.09
C GLY A 24 -22.62 18.01 5.70
N THR A 25 -21.58 17.95 4.85
CA THR A 25 -21.51 18.60 3.54
C THR A 25 -20.76 17.72 2.55
N ALA A 26 -20.96 17.96 1.25
CA ALA A 26 -20.18 17.27 0.22
C ALA A 26 -18.69 17.66 0.32
N GLN A 27 -17.81 16.66 0.21
CA GLN A 27 -16.37 16.85 0.24
C GLN A 27 -15.75 16.31 -1.05
N THR A 28 -14.62 16.91 -1.45
CA THR A 28 -13.86 16.51 -2.64
C THR A 28 -12.47 16.08 -2.23
N TRP A 29 -12.09 14.87 -2.64
CA TRP A 29 -10.75 14.34 -2.45
C TRP A 29 -9.71 15.26 -3.09
N ARG A 30 -8.64 15.55 -2.35
CA ARG A 30 -7.53 16.41 -2.79
C ARG A 30 -6.37 15.56 -3.32
N HIS A 31 -5.60 16.15 -4.23
CA HIS A 31 -4.40 15.57 -4.85
C HIS A 31 -3.26 16.61 -4.89
N GLY A 32 -2.05 16.21 -5.26
CA GLY A 32 -0.87 17.11 -5.36
C GLY A 32 0.06 17.10 -4.13
N THR A 33 0.23 18.25 -3.46
CA THR A 33 1.06 18.37 -2.25
C THR A 33 0.20 18.28 -0.99
N PRO A 34 0.41 17.29 -0.11
CA PRO A 34 -0.37 17.13 1.11
C PRO A 34 -0.03 18.19 2.17
N PRO A 35 -1.01 18.66 2.96
CA PRO A 35 -0.77 19.66 4.01
C PRO A 35 -0.15 19.03 5.26
N ALA A 36 0.56 19.84 6.05
CA ALA A 36 0.99 19.50 7.41
C ALA A 36 -0.21 19.64 8.40
N ALA A 37 -1.27 18.88 8.13
CA ALA A 37 -2.51 18.86 8.90
C ALA A 37 -2.99 17.41 9.05
N PRO A 38 -3.80 17.10 10.08
CA PRO A 38 -4.40 15.79 10.23
C PRO A 38 -5.39 15.51 9.11
N GLY A 39 -5.59 14.23 8.82
CA GLY A 39 -6.59 13.82 7.84
C GLY A 39 -6.53 12.36 7.45
N VAL A 40 -7.39 12.00 6.51
CA VAL A 40 -7.48 10.65 5.92
C VAL A 40 -6.92 10.68 4.51
N TYR A 41 -6.20 9.63 4.15
CA TYR A 41 -5.72 9.39 2.80
C TYR A 41 -6.22 8.04 2.29
N VAL A 42 -6.45 7.98 0.99
CA VAL A 42 -6.89 6.78 0.27
C VAL A 42 -5.93 6.53 -0.87
N TRP A 43 -5.45 5.29 -0.95
CA TRP A 43 -4.72 4.82 -2.11
C TRP A 43 -5.63 3.98 -2.99
N ALA A 44 -5.63 4.28 -4.28
CA ALA A 44 -6.49 3.62 -5.25
C ALA A 44 -5.78 3.40 -6.59
N THR A 45 -6.17 2.36 -7.32
CA THR A 45 -5.74 2.12 -8.69
C THR A 45 -6.96 2.14 -9.60
N LYS A 46 -6.95 2.97 -10.64
CA LYS A 46 -8.11 3.17 -11.53
C LYS A 46 -9.42 3.43 -10.78
N GLY A 47 -9.36 4.19 -9.68
CA GLY A 47 -10.51 4.48 -8.80
C GLY A 47 -10.78 3.42 -7.73
N ALA A 48 -10.37 2.17 -7.92
CA ALA A 48 -10.58 1.08 -6.98
C ALA A 48 -9.72 1.23 -5.71
N VAL A 49 -10.37 1.25 -4.55
CA VAL A 49 -9.75 1.48 -3.23
C VAL A 49 -8.91 0.28 -2.82
N LEU A 50 -7.62 0.53 -2.58
CA LEU A 50 -6.68 -0.49 -2.11
C LEU A 50 -6.42 -0.35 -0.62
N TYR A 51 -6.27 0.88 -0.14
CA TYR A 51 -5.90 1.17 1.25
C TYR A 51 -6.51 2.49 1.71
N ILE A 52 -6.91 2.54 2.98
CA ILE A 52 -7.37 3.73 3.68
C ILE A 52 -6.50 3.87 4.92
N GLY A 53 -6.01 5.07 5.17
CA GLY A 53 -5.22 5.38 6.37
C GLY A 53 -5.51 6.77 6.91
N SER A 54 -5.23 6.99 8.19
CA SER A 54 -5.24 8.31 8.82
C SER A 54 -3.84 8.78 9.20
N ALA A 55 -3.68 10.08 9.39
CA ALA A 55 -2.44 10.69 9.82
C ALA A 55 -2.69 11.90 10.73
N ALA A 56 -1.80 12.11 11.70
CA ALA A 56 -1.71 13.37 12.45
C ALA A 56 -1.15 14.52 11.58
N SER A 57 -0.33 14.16 10.59
CA SER A 57 0.22 15.06 9.56
C SER A 57 0.24 14.30 8.23
N LEU A 58 -0.63 14.71 7.31
CA LEU A 58 -0.70 14.13 5.96
C LEU A 58 0.63 14.30 5.21
N ALA A 59 1.26 15.48 5.33
CA ALA A 59 2.56 15.75 4.74
C ALA A 59 3.63 14.74 5.20
N ASP A 60 3.82 14.57 6.50
CA ASP A 60 4.85 13.68 7.04
C ASP A 60 4.57 12.22 6.69
N ARG A 61 3.31 11.80 6.82
CA ARG A 61 2.92 10.42 6.56
C ARG A 61 3.11 10.04 5.09
N LEU A 62 2.68 10.90 4.17
CA LEU A 62 2.75 10.65 2.74
C LEU A 62 4.17 10.84 2.18
N ALA A 63 4.97 11.75 2.75
CA ALA A 63 6.39 11.86 2.43
C ALA A 63 7.17 10.59 2.81
N GLY A 64 6.84 9.99 3.97
CA GLY A 64 7.40 8.70 4.39
C GLY A 64 7.11 7.58 3.39
N TYR A 65 5.88 7.52 2.86
CA TYR A 65 5.53 6.57 1.81
C TYR A 65 6.29 6.82 0.51
N HIS A 66 6.44 8.06 0.05
CA HIS A 66 7.23 8.36 -1.16
C HIS A 66 8.68 7.87 -1.02
N GLY A 67 9.32 8.16 0.13
CA GLY A 67 10.67 7.67 0.42
C GLY A 67 10.77 6.14 0.43
N TRP A 68 9.74 5.44 0.93
CA TRP A 68 9.70 3.99 0.91
C TRP A 68 9.40 3.41 -0.48
N ILE A 69 8.49 4.00 -1.26
CA ILE A 69 8.18 3.55 -2.63
C ILE A 69 9.41 3.62 -3.52
N THR A 70 10.16 4.74 -3.45
CA THR A 70 11.35 4.94 -4.27
C THR A 70 12.48 3.99 -3.88
N ARG A 71 12.63 3.67 -2.59
CA ARG A 71 13.72 2.80 -2.09
C ARG A 71 13.35 1.32 -2.04
N TYR A 72 12.07 0.97 -2.21
CA TYR A 72 11.62 -0.41 -2.10
C TYR A 72 12.02 -1.22 -3.34
N ASN A 73 12.93 -2.17 -3.15
CA ASN A 73 13.25 -3.21 -4.12
C ASN A 73 12.44 -4.48 -3.81
N PRO A 74 11.48 -4.88 -4.66
CA PRO A 74 10.69 -6.09 -4.46
C PRO A 74 11.54 -7.37 -4.49
N GLU A 75 12.70 -7.36 -5.15
CA GLU A 75 13.64 -8.49 -5.20
C GLU A 75 14.38 -8.68 -3.86
N GLU A 76 14.54 -7.62 -3.06
CA GLU A 76 15.23 -7.68 -1.76
C GLU A 76 14.29 -7.95 -0.58
N ARG A 77 12.98 -7.77 -0.76
CA ARG A 77 11.98 -7.96 0.31
C ARG A 77 10.64 -8.45 -0.22
N TRP A 78 10.35 -9.73 0.04
CA TRP A 78 8.99 -10.29 0.00
C TRP A 78 8.20 -9.82 1.23
N GLU A 79 7.72 -8.59 1.20
CA GLU A 79 6.76 -8.07 2.16
C GLU A 79 5.59 -7.57 1.32
N VAL A 80 4.40 -8.17 1.47
CA VAL A 80 3.15 -7.57 0.98
C VAL A 80 2.81 -6.40 1.91
N SER A 81 3.73 -5.43 1.95
CA SER A 81 3.53 -4.17 2.61
C SER A 81 2.58 -3.34 1.77
N VAL A 82 1.95 -2.34 2.40
CA VAL A 82 1.22 -1.30 1.68
C VAL A 82 2.07 -0.81 0.49
N ILE A 83 3.36 -0.56 0.71
CA ILE A 83 4.28 -0.09 -0.33
C ILE A 83 4.43 -1.02 -1.52
N HIS A 84 4.59 -2.31 -1.29
CA HIS A 84 4.66 -3.30 -2.38
C HIS A 84 3.40 -3.23 -3.24
N MET A 85 2.22 -3.29 -2.61
CA MET A 85 0.94 -3.26 -3.32
C MET A 85 0.71 -1.95 -4.07
N LEU A 86 1.09 -0.82 -3.46
CA LEU A 86 0.98 0.49 -4.13
C LEU A 86 1.87 0.56 -5.38
N LYS A 87 3.11 0.04 -5.31
CA LYS A 87 4.04 0.03 -6.43
C LYS A 87 3.59 -0.91 -7.53
N THR A 88 3.25 -2.15 -7.19
CA THR A 88 2.80 -3.19 -8.15
C THR A 88 1.54 -2.75 -8.91
N HIS A 89 0.61 -2.06 -8.25
CA HIS A 89 -0.65 -1.64 -8.87
C HIS A 89 -0.65 -0.21 -9.42
N GLY A 90 0.49 0.52 -9.38
CA GLY A 90 0.57 1.91 -9.83
C GLY A 90 -0.45 2.82 -9.14
N ALA A 91 -0.64 2.63 -7.83
CA ALA A 91 -1.69 3.28 -7.07
C ALA A 91 -1.41 4.77 -6.88
N ASN A 92 -2.46 5.59 -6.98
CA ASN A 92 -2.43 7.01 -6.71
C ASN A 92 -3.06 7.29 -5.35
N VAL A 93 -2.59 8.34 -4.69
CA VAL A 93 -3.12 8.78 -3.41
C VAL A 93 -3.98 10.02 -3.56
N CYS A 94 -5.05 10.07 -2.76
CA CYS A 94 -5.83 11.27 -2.51
C CYS A 94 -6.07 11.43 -0.99
N TRP A 95 -6.46 12.62 -0.55
CA TRP A 95 -6.67 12.88 0.89
C TRP A 95 -7.74 13.91 1.17
N LEU A 96 -8.19 13.91 2.43
CA LEU A 96 -9.09 14.89 3.03
C LEU A 96 -8.53 15.31 4.39
N PRO A 97 -8.20 16.60 4.59
CA PRO A 97 -7.90 17.11 5.92
C PRO A 97 -9.11 17.02 6.85
N THR A 98 -8.85 16.80 8.13
CA THR A 98 -9.85 16.82 9.20
C THR A 98 -9.55 17.94 10.19
N VAL A 99 -10.46 18.16 11.15
CA VAL A 99 -10.27 19.21 12.17
C VAL A 99 -9.09 18.86 13.09
N ASP A 100 -9.02 17.59 13.50
CA ASP A 100 -7.94 17.06 14.31
C ASP A 100 -7.64 15.59 13.97
N HIS A 101 -6.64 15.02 14.65
CA HIS A 101 -6.25 13.63 14.43
C HIS A 101 -7.28 12.61 14.96
N PRO A 102 -7.93 12.80 16.13
CA PRO A 102 -9.08 11.98 16.53
C PRO A 102 -10.18 11.89 15.47
N ASP A 103 -10.52 13.01 14.82
CA ASP A 103 -11.50 13.05 13.74
C ASP A 103 -11.02 12.29 12.50
N ALA A 104 -9.72 12.36 12.18
CA ALA A 104 -9.11 11.53 11.13
C ALA A 104 -9.25 10.03 11.41
N LEU A 105 -8.99 9.59 12.64
CA LEU A 105 -9.12 8.20 13.06
C LEU A 105 -10.59 7.72 12.98
N LEU A 106 -11.53 8.58 13.41
CA LEU A 106 -12.96 8.31 13.32
C LEU A 106 -13.41 8.20 11.85
N LEU A 107 -12.97 9.11 10.99
CA LEU A 107 -13.28 9.08 9.57
C LEU A 107 -12.72 7.83 8.90
N GLU A 108 -11.46 7.47 9.15
CA GLU A 108 -10.84 6.25 8.64
C GLU A 108 -11.67 5.01 9.00
N SER A 109 -12.03 4.86 10.28
CA SER A 109 -12.86 3.74 10.74
C SER A 109 -14.21 3.71 10.02
N ARG A 110 -14.91 4.84 9.89
CA ARG A 110 -16.19 4.94 9.18
C ARG A 110 -16.06 4.54 7.71
N LEU A 111 -14.99 4.94 7.01
CA LEU A 111 -14.80 4.58 5.61
C LEU A 111 -14.46 3.10 5.42
N ILE A 112 -13.69 2.51 6.33
CA ILE A 112 -13.40 1.06 6.33
C ILE A 112 -14.68 0.26 6.58
N GLU A 113 -15.48 0.64 7.58
CA GLU A 113 -16.76 -0.04 7.83
C GLU A 113 -17.77 0.19 6.71
N TRP A 114 -17.79 1.36 6.07
CA TRP A 114 -18.60 1.60 4.88
C TRP A 114 -18.21 0.67 3.72
N HIS A 115 -16.90 0.50 3.49
CA HIS A 115 -16.39 -0.44 2.50
C HIS A 115 -16.87 -1.86 2.80
N ARG A 116 -16.73 -2.31 4.05
CA ARG A 116 -17.25 -3.63 4.49
C ARG A 116 -18.76 -3.77 4.29
N ALA A 117 -19.53 -2.76 4.66
CA ALA A 117 -20.98 -2.80 4.53
C ALA A 117 -21.43 -2.92 3.06
N LYS A 118 -20.68 -2.32 2.13
CA LYS A 118 -21.05 -2.31 0.70
C LYS A 118 -20.58 -3.54 -0.07
N VAL A 119 -19.38 -4.06 0.22
CA VAL A 119 -18.77 -5.15 -0.57
C VAL A 119 -18.38 -6.38 0.26
N GLY A 120 -18.72 -6.41 1.55
CA GLY A 120 -18.50 -7.55 2.44
C GLY A 120 -17.06 -7.70 2.98
N VAL A 121 -16.13 -6.87 2.52
CA VAL A 121 -14.70 -6.95 2.89
C VAL A 121 -14.12 -5.57 3.19
N ALA A 122 -13.03 -5.50 3.96
CA ALA A 122 -12.24 -4.28 4.10
C ALA A 122 -11.42 -4.02 2.81
N PRO A 123 -10.84 -2.81 2.63
CA PRO A 123 -9.87 -2.55 1.58
C PRO A 123 -8.77 -3.62 1.55
N VAL A 124 -8.35 -4.05 0.37
CA VAL A 124 -7.51 -5.25 0.18
C VAL A 124 -6.19 -5.20 0.97
N VAL A 125 -5.68 -3.99 1.18
CA VAL A 125 -4.41 -3.74 1.84
C VAL A 125 -4.67 -3.23 3.27
N VAL A 126 -5.25 -4.02 4.16
CA VAL A 126 -5.46 -3.57 5.56
C VAL A 126 -4.15 -3.66 6.36
N GLY A 127 -3.63 -2.52 6.79
CA GLY A 127 -2.41 -2.41 7.59
C GLY A 127 -2.59 -2.49 9.11
N TRP A 128 -3.79 -2.79 9.64
CA TRP A 128 -4.05 -2.63 11.07
C TRP A 128 -3.23 -3.59 11.95
N GLU A 129 -2.81 -4.72 11.42
CA GLU A 129 -2.05 -5.74 12.14
C GLU A 129 -0.52 -5.67 11.93
N ALA A 130 0.00 -4.77 11.09
CA ALA A 130 1.42 -4.67 10.78
C ALA A 130 2.21 -3.80 11.79
N LYS A 131 1.83 -3.81 13.08
CA LYS A 131 2.62 -3.13 14.13
C LYS A 131 3.91 -3.94 14.38
N ARG A 132 5.05 -3.27 14.57
CA ARG A 132 6.34 -3.91 14.93
C ARG A 132 6.14 -4.77 16.19
N LYS A 133 6.55 -6.06 16.14
CA LYS A 133 6.30 -7.11 17.16
C LYS A 133 4.85 -7.64 17.25
N SER A 134 4.00 -7.39 16.26
CA SER A 134 2.69 -8.04 16.20
C SER A 134 2.81 -9.53 15.85
N ARG A 135 1.75 -10.29 16.11
CA ARG A 135 1.63 -11.69 15.65
C ARG A 135 1.76 -11.81 14.13
N ARG A 136 1.23 -10.83 13.40
CA ARG A 136 1.38 -10.74 11.94
C ARG A 136 2.83 -10.52 11.53
N ALA A 137 3.56 -9.61 12.18
CA ALA A 137 4.98 -9.37 11.89
C ALA A 137 5.83 -10.64 12.12
N ALA A 138 5.51 -11.42 13.16
CA ALA A 138 6.16 -12.72 13.41
C ALA A 138 5.80 -13.76 12.33
N ALA A 139 4.54 -13.84 11.92
CA ALA A 139 4.10 -14.74 10.85
C ALA A 139 4.69 -14.36 9.48
N GLU A 140 4.76 -13.06 9.16
CA GLU A 140 5.42 -12.54 7.96
C GLU A 140 6.92 -12.89 7.93
N ALA A 141 7.62 -12.74 9.08
CA ALA A 141 9.01 -13.13 9.19
C ALA A 141 9.21 -14.65 9.03
N TRP A 142 8.35 -15.46 9.64
CA TRP A 142 8.37 -16.92 9.47
C TRP A 142 8.13 -17.33 8.01
N ALA A 143 7.10 -16.77 7.35
CA ALA A 143 6.76 -17.09 5.97
C ALA A 143 7.88 -16.68 5.00
N ARG A 144 8.56 -15.56 5.27
CA ARG A 144 9.74 -15.15 4.50
C ARG A 144 10.87 -16.16 4.61
N ASN A 145 11.18 -16.62 5.82
CA ASN A 145 12.26 -17.58 6.01
C ASN A 145 11.95 -18.87 5.23
N LEU A 146 10.72 -19.36 5.34
CA LEU A 146 10.26 -20.52 4.56
C LEU A 146 10.39 -20.29 3.05
N TRP A 147 9.93 -19.14 2.54
CA TRP A 147 10.06 -18.81 1.11
C TRP A 147 11.51 -18.80 0.65
N ASN A 148 12.41 -18.18 1.42
CA ASN A 148 13.84 -18.11 1.12
C ASN A 148 14.49 -19.50 1.12
N ASP A 149 14.08 -20.39 2.04
CA ASP A 149 14.55 -21.77 2.11
C ASP A 149 14.09 -22.61 0.90
N GLU A 150 12.93 -22.29 0.33
CA GLU A 150 12.36 -22.95 -0.85
C GLU A 150 12.89 -22.40 -2.18
N GLN A 151 13.50 -21.21 -2.18
CA GLN A 151 14.15 -20.72 -3.38
C GLN A 151 15.42 -21.53 -3.64
N PRO A 152 15.69 -21.97 -4.88
CA PRO A 152 17.00 -22.48 -5.21
C PRO A 152 18.04 -21.40 -4.84
N PRO A 153 19.21 -21.78 -4.28
CA PRO A 153 20.26 -20.80 -4.07
C PRO A 153 20.46 -20.11 -5.41
N LEU A 154 20.38 -18.78 -5.42
CA LEU A 154 20.75 -17.98 -6.58
C LEU A 154 22.13 -18.51 -6.97
N GLY A 155 22.16 -19.30 -8.04
CA GLY A 155 23.34 -20.06 -8.40
C GLY A 155 24.51 -19.10 -8.39
N GLU A 156 25.60 -19.52 -7.75
CA GLU A 156 26.90 -18.90 -7.98
C GLU A 156 26.95 -18.58 -9.46
N SER A 157 27.05 -17.30 -9.79
CA SER A 157 27.38 -16.86 -11.13
C SER A 157 28.57 -17.70 -11.56
N GLN A 158 28.28 -18.69 -12.39
CA GLN A 158 29.27 -19.61 -12.90
C GLN A 158 30.28 -18.71 -13.61
N GLU A 159 31.47 -18.63 -13.02
CA GLU A 159 32.63 -18.04 -13.67
C GLU A 159 32.84 -18.72 -15.04
N ASP A 160 33.59 -18.04 -15.89
CA ASP A 160 34.22 -18.58 -17.12
C ASP A 160 33.44 -18.48 -18.43
N GLY A 161 32.96 -17.26 -18.74
CA GLY A 161 32.84 -16.79 -20.12
C GLY A 161 34.15 -16.18 -20.60
N HIS A 162 35.09 -17.03 -21.04
CA HIS A 162 36.32 -16.71 -21.76
C HIS A 162 36.10 -15.54 -22.75
N TRP A 163 36.58 -14.34 -22.43
CA TRP A 163 36.70 -13.26 -23.42
C TRP A 163 37.75 -13.69 -24.44
N PRO A 164 37.44 -13.76 -25.75
CA PRO A 164 38.47 -14.00 -26.73
C PRO A 164 39.45 -12.83 -26.71
N ASP A 165 40.73 -13.16 -26.54
CA ASP A 165 41.87 -12.27 -26.73
C ASP A 165 41.83 -11.74 -28.17
N ILE A 166 41.23 -10.56 -28.35
CA ILE A 166 41.27 -9.82 -29.60
C ILE A 166 42.67 -9.23 -29.72
N GLY A 167 43.52 -10.06 -30.31
CA GLY A 167 44.90 -9.75 -30.65
C GLY A 167 45.03 -8.42 -31.39
N ARG A 168 46.18 -7.80 -31.12
CA ARG A 168 46.76 -6.66 -31.84
C ARG A 168 46.49 -6.73 -33.34
N VAL A 169 45.97 -5.63 -33.88
CA VAL A 169 46.16 -5.27 -35.28
C VAL A 169 46.70 -3.84 -35.34
N ALA A 170 47.95 -3.77 -35.83
CA ALA A 170 48.75 -2.65 -36.31
C ALA A 170 49.09 -1.52 -35.32
#